data_AF-A0A3D3S2D7-F1
#
_entry.id   AF-A0A3D3S2D7-F1
#
_cell.length_a   1.000
_cell.length_b   1.000
_cell.length_c   1.000
_cell.angle_alpha   90.00
_cell.angle_beta   90.00
_cell.angle_gamma   90.00
#
_symmetry.space_group_name_H-M   'P 1'
#
loop_
_entity.id
_entity.type
_entity.pdbx_description
1 polymer ?
#
loop_
_entity_poly.entity_id
_entity_poly.type
_entity_poly.pdbx_seq_one_letter_code
_entity_poly.pdbx_strand_id
1 'polypeptide(L)'
;MSEPVTLSQYLREAVQAGHLAPALVDVMEQIGVASREIAGALAHGALAGVLGATETANASGETQKKLDVLANDAFMRTLPTTGVVSGLASEELDG
;
A
#
# COMPACT_ATOMS: atom_id res chain seq x y z
N MET A 1 10.95 -29.66 7.27
CA MET A 1 10.11 -28.54 6.81
C MET A 1 10.94 -27.28 6.94
N SER A 2 11.10 -26.51 5.87
CA SER A 2 11.83 -25.23 5.93
C SER A 2 11.00 -24.23 6.76
N GLU A 3 11.66 -23.37 7.54
CA GLU A 3 10.99 -22.28 8.26
C GLU A 3 10.29 -21.31 7.28
N PRO A 4 9.16 -20.70 7.67
CA PRO A 4 8.52 -19.68 6.86
C PRO A 4 9.42 -18.44 6.76
N VAL A 5 9.68 -18.00 5.53
CA VAL A 5 10.48 -16.80 5.22
C VAL A 5 9.56 -15.59 5.14
N THR A 6 9.93 -14.50 5.81
CA THR A 6 9.19 -13.23 5.72
C THR A 6 9.52 -12.49 4.42
N LEU A 7 8.64 -11.59 3.97
CA LEU A 7 8.90 -10.74 2.81
C LEU A 7 10.23 -9.97 2.97
N SER A 8 10.43 -9.30 4.10
CA SER A 8 11.67 -8.54 4.37
C SER A 8 12.92 -9.42 4.39
N GLN A 9 12.82 -10.67 4.85
CA GLN A 9 13.94 -11.61 4.79
C GLN A 9 14.24 -11.98 3.34
N TYR A 10 13.23 -12.38 2.57
CA TYR A 10 13.38 -12.74 1.17
C TYR A 10 14.00 -11.61 0.34
N LEU A 11 13.50 -10.38 0.51
CA LEU A 11 14.00 -9.20 -0.22
C LEU A 11 15.45 -8.88 0.14
N ARG A 12 15.80 -8.98 1.43
CA ARG A 12 17.19 -8.77 1.89
C ARG A 12 18.13 -9.80 1.28
N GLU A 13 17.75 -11.07 1.27
CA GLU A 13 18.54 -12.14 0.66
C GLU A 13 18.72 -11.92 -0.85
N ALA A 14 17.66 -11.48 -1.54
CA ALA A 14 17.71 -11.18 -2.97
C ALA A 14 18.64 -10.01 -3.32
N VAL A 15 18.73 -8.98 -2.46
CA VAL A 15 19.70 -7.88 -2.63
C VAL A 15 21.13 -8.35 -2.39
N GLN A 16 21.36 -9.16 -1.35
CA GLN A 16 22.70 -9.72 -1.06
C GLN A 16 23.19 -10.64 -2.18
N ALA A 17 22.28 -11.37 -2.83
CA ALA A 17 22.58 -12.19 -4.00
C ALA A 17 22.75 -11.38 -5.30
N GLY A 18 22.52 -10.06 -5.29
CA GLY A 18 22.60 -9.20 -6.46
C GLY A 18 21.46 -9.38 -7.47
N HIS A 19 20.36 -10.04 -7.07
CA HIS A 19 19.21 -10.29 -7.94
C HIS A 19 18.25 -9.09 -8.04
N LEU A 20 18.22 -8.24 -7.01
CA LEU A 20 17.35 -7.06 -6.95
C LEU A 20 18.15 -5.81 -6.59
N ALA A 21 17.74 -4.69 -7.16
CA ALA A 21 18.26 -3.38 -6.78
C ALA A 21 17.72 -2.99 -5.39
N PRO A 22 18.55 -2.38 -4.51
CA PRO A 22 18.09 -1.90 -3.20
C PRO A 22 16.86 -0.98 -3.28
N ALA A 23 16.83 -0.06 -4.25
CA ALA A 23 15.71 0.85 -4.46
C ALA A 23 14.37 0.13 -4.73
N LEU A 24 14.40 -1.01 -5.43
CA LEU A 24 13.19 -1.80 -5.65
C LEU A 24 12.71 -2.46 -4.36
N VAL A 25 13.64 -2.92 -3.51
CA VAL A 25 13.30 -3.48 -2.20
C VAL A 25 12.65 -2.44 -1.30
N ASP A 26 13.16 -1.20 -1.27
CA ASP A 26 12.56 -0.13 -0.47
C ASP A 26 11.09 0.12 -0.86
N VAL A 27 10.78 0.13 -2.16
CA VAL A 27 9.40 0.23 -2.67
C VAL A 27 8.57 -0.96 -2.23
N MET A 28 9.07 -2.19 -2.39
CA MET A 28 8.34 -3.41 -2.02
C MET A 28 8.07 -3.50 -0.51
N GLU A 29 9.01 -3.06 0.33
CA GLU A 29 8.79 -2.98 1.77
C GLU A 29 7.67 -1.99 2.12
N GLN A 30 7.66 -0.80 1.50
CA GLN A 30 6.60 0.19 1.75
C GLN A 30 5.23 -0.24 1.22
N ILE A 31 5.17 -1.02 0.13
CA ILE A 31 3.93 -1.69 -0.29
C ILE A 31 3.44 -2.66 0.80
N GLY A 32 4.35 -3.43 1.40
CA GLY A 32 4.03 -4.33 2.51
C GLY A 32 3.52 -3.59 3.76
N VAL A 33 4.10 -2.42 4.06
CA VAL A 33 3.63 -1.54 5.15
C VAL A 33 2.21 -1.05 4.89
N ALA A 34 1.94 -0.44 3.73
CA ALA A 34 0.61 0.04 3.36
C ALA A 34 -0.42 -1.11 3.38
N SER A 35 -0.05 -2.27 2.83
CA SER A 35 -0.92 -3.46 2.78
C SER A 35 -1.29 -3.95 4.18
N ARG A 36 -0.36 -3.93 5.14
CA ARG A 36 -0.63 -4.27 6.54
C ARG A 36 -1.57 -3.27 7.21
N GLU A 37 -1.43 -1.99 6.91
CA GLU A 37 -2.33 -0.95 7.42
C GLU A 37 -3.77 -1.16 6.91
N ILE A 38 -3.93 -1.37 5.61
CA ILE A 38 -5.21 -1.66 4.96
C ILE A 38 -5.83 -2.93 5.56
N ALA A 39 -5.04 -4.01 5.69
CA ALA A 39 -5.50 -5.26 6.28
C ALA A 39 -5.93 -5.08 7.74
N GLY A 40 -5.19 -4.27 8.51
CA GLY A 40 -5.56 -3.90 9.87
C GLY A 40 -6.89 -3.17 9.92
N ALA A 41 -7.10 -2.19 9.04
CA ALA A 41 -8.36 -1.44 8.96
C ALA A 41 -9.53 -2.36 8.57
N LEU A 42 -9.33 -3.27 7.61
CA LEU A 42 -10.30 -4.29 7.20
C LEU A 42 -10.66 -5.26 8.32
N ALA A 43 -9.68 -5.72 9.10
CA ALA A 43 -9.91 -6.64 10.21
C ALA A 43 -10.83 -6.04 11.30
N HIS A 44 -10.82 -4.71 11.45
CA HIS A 44 -11.72 -3.99 12.36
C HIS A 44 -13.06 -3.61 11.71
N GLY A 45 -13.18 -3.70 10.38
CA GLY A 45 -14.44 -3.56 9.63
C GLY A 45 -15.26 -2.34 10.04
N ALA A 46 -16.51 -2.55 10.42
CA ALA A 46 -17.42 -1.47 10.83
C ALA A 46 -16.89 -0.64 12.02
N LEU A 47 -16.10 -1.24 12.92
CA LEU A 47 -15.54 -0.55 14.09
C LEU A 47 -14.46 0.46 13.70
N ALA A 48 -13.78 0.24 12.58
CA ALA A 48 -12.84 1.21 12.02
C ALA A 48 -13.52 2.25 11.11
N GLY A 49 -14.85 2.15 10.91
CA GLY A 49 -15.60 3.06 10.05
C GLY A 49 -15.28 2.93 8.56
N VAL A 50 -14.58 1.87 8.14
CA VAL A 50 -14.10 1.66 6.76
C VAL A 50 -15.12 0.99 5.86
N LEU A 51 -16.24 0.53 6.42
CA LEU A 51 -17.35 -0.04 5.66
C LEU A 51 -18.35 1.05 5.29
N GLY A 52 -18.72 1.11 4.01
CA GLY A 52 -19.73 2.02 3.47
C GLY A 52 -19.23 2.91 2.34
N ALA A 53 -20.18 3.54 1.66
CA ALA A 53 -19.93 4.61 0.69
C ALA A 53 -19.56 5.90 1.41
N THR A 54 -18.75 6.73 0.75
CA THR A 54 -18.65 8.16 1.05
C THR A 54 -19.86 8.88 0.44
N GLU A 55 -20.09 10.14 0.84
CA GLU A 55 -21.11 10.98 0.20
C GLU A 55 -20.62 11.60 -1.13
N THR A 56 -19.39 11.28 -1.53
CA THR A 56 -18.69 11.88 -2.66
C THR A 56 -18.54 10.90 -3.82
N ALA A 57 -18.57 11.43 -5.04
CA ALA A 57 -18.20 10.68 -6.24
C ALA A 57 -16.70 10.83 -6.50
N ASN A 58 -16.05 9.78 -7.00
CA ASN A 58 -14.65 9.84 -7.44
C ASN A 58 -14.52 10.59 -8.77
N ALA A 59 -13.28 10.84 -9.22
CA ALA A 59 -12.96 11.51 -10.49
C ALA A 59 -13.61 10.85 -11.72
N SER A 60 -14.01 9.59 -11.61
CA SER A 60 -14.69 8.81 -12.65
C SER A 60 -16.23 8.85 -12.57
N GLY A 61 -16.80 9.56 -11.58
CA GLY A 61 -18.24 9.73 -11.38
C GLY A 61 -18.94 8.59 -10.61
N GLU A 62 -18.18 7.64 -10.04
CA GLU A 62 -18.70 6.55 -9.23
C GLU A 62 -18.75 6.93 -7.75
N THR A 63 -19.69 6.35 -6.98
CA THR A 63 -19.71 6.55 -5.52
C THR A 63 -18.46 5.96 -4.89
N GLN A 64 -17.63 6.82 -4.32
CA GLN A 64 -16.34 6.42 -3.74
C GLN A 64 -16.55 5.65 -2.44
N LYS A 65 -15.84 4.53 -2.24
CA LYS A 65 -15.92 3.77 -0.99
C LYS A 65 -14.86 4.26 -0.02
N LYS A 66 -15.17 4.20 1.28
CA LYS A 66 -14.23 4.61 2.33
C LYS A 66 -12.94 3.79 2.34
N LEU A 67 -13.02 2.52 1.93
CA LEU A 67 -11.85 1.66 1.79
C LEU A 67 -10.91 2.12 0.68
N ASP A 68 -11.46 2.61 -0.43
CA ASP A 68 -10.69 3.05 -1.60
C ASP A 68 -9.87 4.31 -1.23
N VAL A 69 -10.51 5.26 -0.52
CA VAL A 69 -9.83 6.44 0.07
C VAL A 69 -8.72 6.02 1.03
N LEU A 70 -9.02 5.09 1.95
CA LEU A 70 -8.03 4.64 2.94
C LEU A 70 -6.83 3.97 2.27
N ALA A 71 -7.07 3.14 1.26
CA ALA A 71 -6.01 2.49 0.51
C ALA A 71 -5.14 3.52 -0.22
N ASN A 72 -5.76 4.47 -0.90
CA ASN A 72 -5.07 5.57 -1.56
C ASN A 72 -4.18 6.35 -0.57
N ASP A 73 -4.75 6.78 0.56
CA ASP A 73 -4.03 7.54 1.59
C ASP A 73 -2.86 6.76 2.19
N ALA A 74 -3.02 5.45 2.39
CA ALA A 74 -1.95 4.58 2.87
C ALA A 74 -0.78 4.56 1.88
N PHE A 75 -1.03 4.33 0.59
CA PHE A 75 0.02 4.29 -0.43
C PHE A 75 0.65 5.68 -0.67
N MET A 76 -0.16 6.73 -0.73
CA MET A 76 0.31 8.11 -0.89
C MET A 76 1.17 8.58 0.28
N ARG A 77 0.98 8.01 1.48
CA ARG A 77 1.82 8.29 2.64
C ARG A 77 3.09 7.45 2.69
N THR A 78 3.04 6.16 2.36
CA THR A 78 4.20 5.27 2.54
C THR A 78 5.21 5.34 1.40
N LEU A 79 4.76 5.30 0.15
CA LEU A 79 5.65 5.19 -1.01
C LEU A 79 6.61 6.38 -1.18
N PRO A 80 6.21 7.65 -0.93
CA PRO A 80 7.14 8.78 -1.03
C PRO A 80 8.26 8.74 0.02
N THR A 81 8.07 8.05 1.14
CA THR A 81 9.11 7.96 2.20
C THR A 81 10.36 7.19 1.76
N THR A 82 10.26 6.42 0.67
CA THR A 82 11.40 5.69 0.10
C THR A 82 12.44 6.61 -0.53
N GLY A 83 12.06 7.83 -0.94
CA GLY A 83 12.94 8.76 -1.68
C GLY A 83 13.31 8.32 -3.10
N VAL A 84 12.86 7.13 -3.55
CA VAL A 84 13.15 6.59 -4.89
C VAL A 84 11.93 6.65 -5.83
N VAL A 85 10.75 6.96 -5.30
CA VAL A 85 9.52 7.17 -6.07
C VAL A 85 9.43 8.63 -6.49
N SER A 86 9.46 8.88 -7.80
CA SER A 86 9.41 10.25 -8.36
C SER A 86 7.99 10.78 -8.56
N GLY A 87 6.97 9.91 -8.53
CA GLY A 87 5.58 10.27 -8.70
C GLY A 87 4.67 9.08 -8.50
N LEU A 88 3.41 9.35 -8.18
CA LEU A 88 2.34 8.37 -8.00
C LEU A 88 1.15 8.81 -8.83
N ALA A 89 0.53 7.84 -9.50
CA ALA A 89 -0.76 8.01 -10.16
C ALA A 89 -1.73 7.03 -9.51
N SER A 90 -2.93 7.50 -9.20
CA SER A 90 -3.97 6.73 -8.53
C SER A 90 -5.31 7.06 -9.17
N GLU A 91 -6.19 6.07 -9.29
CA GLU A 91 -7.56 6.27 -9.79
C GLU A 91 -8.40 7.16 -8.88
N GLU A 92 -7.99 7.30 -7.62
CA GLU A 92 -8.62 8.13 -6.59
C GLU A 92 -8.10 9.58 -6.57
N LEU A 93 -7.07 9.89 -7.36
CA LEU A 93 -6.58 11.26 -7.50
C LEU A 93 -7.24 11.92 -8.70
N ASP A 94 -7.83 13.10 -8.48
CA ASP A 94 -8.36 13.92 -9.55
C ASP A 94 -7.26 14.27 -10.57
N GLY A 95 -7.59 14.09 -11.86
CA GLY A 95 -6.76 14.52 -12.99
C GLY A 95 -7.15 15.90 -13.50
#